data_AF-C3YCW3-F1
#
_entry.id   AF-C3YCW3-F1
#
_cell.length_a   1.000
_cell.length_b   1.000
_cell.length_c   1.000
_cell.angle_alpha   90.00
_cell.angle_beta   90.00
_cell.angle_gamma   90.00
#
_symmetry.space_group_name_H-M   'P 1'
#
loop_
_entity.id
_entity.type
_entity.pdbx_description
1 polymer ?
#
loop_
_entity_poly.entity_id
_entity_poly.type
_entity_poly.pdbx_seq_one_letter_code
_entity_poly.pdbx_strand_id
1 'polypeptide(L)'
;MIDDRTSREKSADDVMSERPTRRPVQVHTVTSLMTLQIPLDPLSWDLRDVRTWLRHLAARHQITVDLRLFHMNGRGMCLMNLQGFEYRVPVNGHILYEDFWRRVAVYRSFRKCKTHKK
;
A
#
# COMPACT_ATOMS: atom_id res chain seq x y z
N MET A 1 44.59 -50.65 18.01
CA MET A 1 43.71 -51.42 18.90
C MET A 1 42.63 -50.47 19.38
N ILE A 2 41.39 -50.84 19.06
CA ILE A 2 40.14 -50.16 19.38
C ILE A 2 39.71 -50.61 20.79
N ASP A 3 38.93 -49.77 21.48
CA ASP A 3 37.76 -50.07 22.34
C ASP A 3 37.68 -48.96 23.40
N ASP A 4 36.74 -48.00 23.31
CA ASP A 4 35.27 -48.08 23.51
C ASP A 4 34.85 -47.97 24.99
N ARG A 5 33.72 -47.27 25.20
CA ARG A 5 32.97 -46.98 26.45
C ARG A 5 33.50 -45.83 27.32
N THR A 6 32.73 -44.80 27.64
CA THR A 6 31.34 -44.85 28.14
C THR A 6 30.62 -43.50 27.95
N SER A 7 29.41 -43.58 27.41
CA SER A 7 28.39 -42.53 27.33
C SER A 7 27.99 -41.97 28.70
N ARG A 8 27.85 -40.64 28.84
CA ARG A 8 26.74 -40.05 29.62
C ARG A 8 26.54 -38.55 29.35
N GLU A 9 25.44 -38.29 28.65
CA GLU A 9 24.47 -37.17 28.76
C GLU A 9 24.88 -35.84 29.40
N LYS A 10 24.70 -34.76 28.64
CA LYS A 10 24.21 -33.40 28.98
C LYS A 10 24.46 -32.49 27.75
N SER A 11 23.60 -31.61 27.27
CA SER A 11 22.29 -31.12 27.68
C SER A 11 21.63 -30.57 26.41
N ALA A 12 20.40 -30.97 26.13
CA ALA A 12 19.60 -30.42 25.05
C ALA A 12 18.81 -29.22 25.58
N ASP A 13 19.50 -28.12 25.91
CA ASP A 13 18.86 -26.89 26.40
C ASP A 13 19.72 -25.67 26.05
N ASP A 14 19.68 -25.24 24.79
CA ASP A 14 19.78 -23.82 24.44
C ASP A 14 18.96 -23.55 23.17
N VAL A 15 17.71 -24.05 23.20
CA VAL A 15 16.61 -23.61 22.37
C VAL A 15 15.71 -22.77 23.26
N MET A 16 16.00 -21.48 23.35
CA MET A 16 15.12 -20.35 23.70
C MET A 16 16.08 -19.19 23.97
N SER A 17 16.15 -18.13 23.17
CA SER A 17 15.12 -17.08 23.26
C SER A 17 15.51 -15.89 22.38
N GLU A 18 15.73 -16.08 21.08
CA GLU A 18 15.57 -14.96 20.15
C GLU A 18 14.14 -15.04 19.64
N ARG A 19 13.24 -14.50 20.47
CA ARG A 19 11.85 -14.20 20.10
C ARG A 19 11.84 -13.66 18.69
N PRO A 20 11.02 -14.17 17.76
CA PRO A 20 10.73 -13.46 16.53
C PRO A 20 10.26 -12.08 16.98
N THR A 21 11.09 -11.09 16.72
CA THR A 21 10.80 -9.69 16.96
C THR A 21 9.41 -9.48 16.41
N ARG A 22 8.45 -9.22 17.31
CA ARG A 22 7.08 -8.92 16.95
C ARG A 22 7.21 -7.83 15.91
N ARG A 23 6.96 -8.16 14.64
CA ARG A 23 6.86 -7.16 13.58
C ARG A 23 5.94 -6.10 14.16
N PRO A 24 6.28 -4.80 14.08
CA PRO A 24 5.34 -3.77 14.47
C PRO A 24 4.05 -4.12 13.75
N VAL A 25 2.99 -4.43 14.52
CA VAL A 25 1.64 -4.55 13.98
C VAL A 25 1.44 -3.19 13.36
N GLN A 26 1.56 -3.14 12.04
CA GLN A 26 1.53 -1.87 11.35
C GLN A 26 0.15 -1.28 11.64
N VAL A 27 0.15 -0.26 12.47
CA VAL A 27 -1.03 0.55 12.77
C VAL A 27 -1.30 1.39 11.51
N HIS A 28 -1.69 0.72 10.43
CA HIS A 28 -2.09 1.33 9.14
C HIS A 28 -3.54 1.82 9.19
N THR A 29 -4.03 2.13 10.39
CA THR A 29 -5.40 2.55 10.60
C THR A 29 -5.51 4.03 10.28
N VAL A 30 -6.20 4.29 9.16
CA VAL A 30 -6.86 5.55 8.78
C VAL A 30 -5.97 6.79 8.64
N THR A 31 -5.08 6.81 7.65
CA THR A 31 -4.77 8.09 7.00
C THR A 31 -5.96 8.51 6.14
N SER A 32 -6.89 9.23 6.77
CA SER A 32 -8.07 9.81 6.14
C SER A 32 -7.67 10.69 4.95
N LEU A 33 -8.46 10.67 3.88
CA LEU A 33 -8.33 11.55 2.70
C LEU A 33 -8.15 13.03 3.09
N MET A 34 -8.68 13.44 4.25
CA MET A 34 -8.56 14.79 4.80
C MET A 34 -7.13 15.21 5.14
N THR A 35 -6.22 14.27 5.38
CA THR A 35 -4.84 14.58 5.80
C THR A 35 -3.91 14.89 4.62
N LEU A 36 -4.25 14.43 3.41
CA LEU A 36 -3.38 14.56 2.23
C LEU A 36 -3.49 15.91 1.53
N GLN A 37 -4.43 16.77 1.95
CA GLN A 37 -4.70 18.07 1.34
C GLN A 37 -4.85 18.01 -0.20
N ILE A 38 -5.40 16.91 -0.72
CA ILE A 38 -5.76 16.74 -2.14
C ILE A 38 -7.29 16.77 -2.30
N PRO A 39 -7.83 17.15 -3.47
CA PRO A 39 -9.28 17.17 -3.70
C PRO A 39 -9.94 15.81 -3.45
N LEU A 40 -11.19 15.83 -2.98
CA LEU A 40 -11.97 14.61 -2.76
C LEU A 40 -12.31 13.89 -4.07
N ASP A 41 -12.49 14.64 -5.15
CA ASP A 41 -12.77 14.11 -6.48
C ASP A 41 -11.46 13.69 -7.17
N PRO A 42 -11.19 12.38 -7.37
CA PRO A 42 -9.97 11.96 -8.06
C PRO A 42 -9.91 12.42 -9.52
N LEU A 43 -11.05 12.76 -10.14
CA LEU A 43 -11.10 13.25 -11.52
C LEU A 43 -10.72 14.74 -11.64
N SER A 44 -10.69 15.47 -10.52
CA SER A 44 -10.22 16.85 -10.46
C SER A 44 -8.75 16.97 -10.05
N TRP A 45 -8.06 15.85 -9.78
CA TRP A 45 -6.66 15.88 -9.39
C TRP A 45 -5.79 16.45 -10.49
N ASP A 46 -4.92 17.38 -10.11
CA ASP A 46 -3.82 17.82 -10.97
C ASP A 46 -2.61 16.87 -10.86
N LEU A 47 -1.50 17.23 -11.51
CA LEU A 47 -0.27 16.44 -11.45
C LEU A 47 0.32 16.37 -10.03
N ARG A 48 0.19 17.44 -9.23
CA ARG A 48 0.72 17.52 -7.87
C ARG A 48 -0.11 16.65 -6.93
N ASP A 49 -1.42 16.62 -7.09
CA ASP A 49 -2.34 15.77 -6.34
C ASP A 49 -2.02 14.29 -6.57
N VAL A 50 -1.86 13.89 -7.84
CA VAL A 50 -1.47 12.51 -8.21
C VAL A 50 -0.14 12.14 -7.55
N ARG A 51 0.86 13.02 -7.62
CA ARG A 51 2.16 12.77 -6.96
C ARG A 51 2.04 12.66 -5.45
N THR A 52 1.21 13.48 -4.83
CA THR A 52 0.98 13.47 -3.37
C THR A 52 0.31 12.16 -2.95
N TRP A 53 -0.71 11.73 -3.68
CA TRP A 53 -1.37 10.44 -3.49
C TRP A 53 -0.41 9.26 -3.67
N LEU A 54 0.40 9.25 -4.73
CA LEU A 54 1.38 8.20 -4.99
C LEU A 54 2.42 8.09 -3.87
N ARG A 55 3.00 9.22 -3.41
CA ARG A 55 3.96 9.23 -2.29
C ARG A 55 3.34 8.69 -1.01
N HIS A 56 2.08 9.05 -0.74
CA HIS A 56 1.37 8.55 0.42
C HIS A 56 1.19 7.03 0.37
N LEU A 57 0.69 6.49 -0.74
CA LEU A 57 0.52 5.04 -0.87
C LEU A 57 1.85 4.30 -0.90
N ALA A 58 2.88 4.86 -1.54
CA ALA A 58 4.24 4.33 -1.52
C ALA A 58 4.76 4.15 -0.10
N ALA A 59 4.63 5.20 0.73
CA ALA A 59 5.03 5.14 2.15
C ALA A 59 4.15 4.16 2.94
N ARG A 60 2.82 4.19 2.74
CA ARG A 60 1.87 3.36 3.50
C ARG A 60 2.03 1.87 3.21
N HIS A 61 2.22 1.49 1.96
CA HIS A 61 2.30 0.09 1.52
C HIS A 61 3.75 -0.39 1.33
N GLN A 62 4.74 0.47 1.59
CA GLN A 62 6.16 0.19 1.38
C GLN A 62 6.44 -0.27 -0.06
N ILE A 63 5.84 0.42 -1.03
CA ILE A 63 6.00 0.13 -2.46
C ILE A 63 6.84 1.22 -3.13
N THR A 64 7.73 0.81 -4.03
CA THR A 64 8.55 1.75 -4.82
C THR A 64 7.75 2.21 -6.03
N VAL A 65 7.63 3.54 -6.19
CA VAL A 65 6.92 4.15 -7.32
C VAL A 65 7.81 5.18 -7.98
N ASP A 66 8.10 5.03 -9.28
CA ASP A 66 8.72 6.11 -10.06
C ASP A 66 7.63 7.11 -10.48
N LEU A 67 7.64 8.28 -9.82
CA LEU A 67 6.68 9.35 -10.06
C LEU A 67 6.74 9.92 -11.48
N ARG A 68 7.82 9.70 -12.24
CA ARG A 68 7.95 10.16 -13.63
C ARG A 68 7.05 9.34 -14.57
N LEU A 69 6.77 8.09 -14.23
CA LEU A 69 5.89 7.21 -15.01
C LEU A 69 4.41 7.58 -14.89
N PHE A 70 4.08 8.42 -13.91
CA PHE A 70 2.74 8.94 -13.64
C PHE A 70 2.68 10.46 -13.89
N HIS A 71 3.33 10.94 -14.97
CA HIS A 71 3.24 12.33 -15.39
C HIS A 71 1.87 12.63 -16.04
N MET A 72 0.80 12.56 -15.25
CA MET A 72 -0.57 12.79 -15.68
C MET A 72 -1.43 13.33 -14.55
N ASN A 73 -2.59 13.89 -14.92
CA ASN A 73 -3.63 14.32 -13.97
C ASN A 73 -4.59 13.16 -13.65
N GLY A 74 -5.55 13.40 -12.76
CA GLY A 74 -6.55 12.40 -12.37
C GLY A 74 -7.42 11.87 -13.50
N ARG A 75 -7.65 12.68 -14.55
CA ARG A 75 -8.37 12.23 -15.75
C ARG A 75 -7.55 11.23 -16.55
N GLY A 76 -6.24 11.48 -16.71
CA GLY A 76 -5.32 10.54 -17.34
C GLY A 76 -5.26 9.22 -16.57
N MET A 77 -5.23 9.30 -15.24
CA MET A 77 -5.26 8.10 -14.38
C MET A 77 -6.52 7.25 -14.59
N CYS A 78 -7.68 7.89 -14.77
CA CYS A 78 -8.96 7.20 -14.98
C CYS A 78 -9.01 6.39 -16.30
N LEU A 79 -8.17 6.72 -17.28
CA LEU A 79 -8.09 5.99 -18.55
C LEU A 79 -7.16 4.78 -18.46
N MET A 80 -6.39 4.64 -17.38
CA MET A 80 -5.51 3.49 -17.18
C MET A 80 -6.30 2.30 -16.64
N ASN A 81 -6.11 1.15 -17.27
CA ASN A 81 -6.55 -0.15 -16.75
C ASN A 81 -5.52 -0.68 -15.72
N LEU A 82 -5.87 -1.78 -15.05
CA LEU A 82 -5.00 -2.45 -14.08
C LEU A 82 -3.60 -2.72 -14.65
N GLN A 83 -3.54 -3.26 -15.87
CA GLN A 83 -2.28 -3.56 -16.56
C GLN A 83 -1.40 -2.32 -16.74
N GLY A 84 -1.99 -1.14 -16.97
CA GLY A 84 -1.27 0.13 -17.06
C GLY A 84 -0.60 0.53 -15.74
N PHE A 85 -1.21 0.22 -14.61
CA PHE A 85 -0.60 0.42 -13.29
C PHE A 85 0.51 -0.61 -13.04
N GLU A 86 0.26 -1.88 -13.34
CA GLU A 86 1.25 -2.96 -13.17
C GLU A 86 2.46 -2.79 -14.09
N TYR A 87 2.28 -2.28 -15.31
CA TYR A 87 3.41 -1.95 -16.18
C TYR A 87 4.34 -0.88 -15.56
N ARG A 88 3.76 0.11 -14.88
CA ARG A 88 4.52 1.21 -14.24
C ARG A 88 5.07 0.83 -12.87
N VAL A 89 4.37 -0.08 -12.18
CA VAL A 89 4.69 -0.56 -10.84
C VAL A 89 4.51 -2.09 -10.84
N PRO A 90 5.52 -2.84 -11.33
CA PRO A 90 5.41 -4.30 -11.55
C PRO A 90 5.07 -5.08 -10.29
N VAL A 91 5.54 -4.60 -9.14
CA VAL A 91 5.25 -5.19 -7.84
C VAL A 91 4.22 -4.31 -7.15
N ASN A 92 3.03 -4.85 -6.86
CA ASN A 92 1.95 -4.18 -6.14
C ASN A 92 1.25 -3.01 -6.87
N GLY A 93 1.37 -2.90 -8.21
CA GLY A 93 0.63 -1.92 -9.00
C GLY A 93 -0.89 -1.99 -8.84
N HIS A 94 -1.44 -3.18 -8.58
CA HIS A 94 -2.85 -3.39 -8.30
C HIS A 94 -3.36 -2.60 -7.08
N ILE A 95 -2.52 -2.39 -6.05
CA ILE A 95 -2.89 -1.61 -4.85
C ILE A 95 -3.22 -0.16 -5.22
N LEU A 96 -2.42 0.43 -6.11
CA LEU A 96 -2.64 1.79 -6.60
C LEU A 96 -3.94 1.88 -7.41
N TYR A 97 -4.17 0.91 -8.28
CA TYR A 97 -5.40 0.83 -9.08
C TYR A 97 -6.64 0.73 -8.19
N GLU A 98 -6.65 -0.19 -7.23
CA GLU A 98 -7.76 -0.41 -6.31
C GLU A 98 -8.04 0.81 -5.43
N ASP A 99 -7.01 1.46 -4.89
CA ASP A 99 -7.20 2.65 -4.06
C ASP A 99 -7.76 3.82 -4.87
N PHE A 100 -7.28 4.02 -6.10
CA PHE A 100 -7.80 5.06 -6.98
C PHE A 100 -9.28 4.85 -7.30
N TRP A 101 -9.67 3.65 -7.74
CA TRP A 101 -11.06 3.35 -8.09
C TRP A 101 -11.99 3.34 -6.89
N ARG A 102 -11.50 2.91 -5.72
CA ARG A 102 -12.23 3.03 -4.46
C ARG A 102 -12.58 4.49 -4.16
N ARG A 103 -11.64 5.43 -4.33
CA ARG A 103 -11.90 6.87 -4.13
C ARG A 103 -12.91 7.41 -5.15
N VAL A 104 -12.80 7.02 -6.41
CA VAL A 104 -13.76 7.42 -7.45
C VAL A 104 -15.17 6.92 -7.11
N ALA A 105 -15.30 5.68 -6.67
CA ALA A 105 -16.57 5.09 -6.26
C ALA A 105 -17.18 5.83 -5.06
N VAL A 106 -16.39 6.09 -4.01
CA VAL A 106 -16.82 6.84 -2.82
C VAL A 106 -17.31 8.23 -3.21
N TYR A 107 -16.54 8.96 -4.03
CA TYR A 107 -16.93 10.29 -4.48
C TYR A 107 -18.20 10.28 -5.35
N ARG A 108 -18.34 9.31 -6.26
CA ARG A 108 -19.56 9.13 -7.07
C ARG A 108 -20.78 8.85 -6.19
N SER A 109 -20.64 8.00 -5.18
CA SER A 109 -21.71 7.75 -4.20
C SER A 109 -22.06 9.00 -3.40
N PHE A 110 -21.06 9.78 -2.98
CA PHE A 110 -21.28 11.07 -2.30
C PHE A 110 -22.06 12.06 -3.17
N ARG A 111 -21.74 12.16 -4.47
CA ARG A 111 -22.50 13.02 -5.41
C ARG A 111 -23.96 12.60 -5.53
N LYS A 112 -24.24 11.29 -5.62
CA LYS A 112 -25.63 10.78 -5.72
C LYS A 112 -26.49 11.16 -4.51
N CYS A 113 -25.91 11.19 -3.30
CA CYS A 113 -26.64 11.60 -2.09
C CYS A 113 -26.91 13.12 -2.06
N LYS A 114 -26.00 13.95 -2.61
CA LYS A 114 -26.19 15.41 -2.72
C LYS A 114 -27.28 15.79 -3.73
N THR A 115 -27.55 14.96 -4.74
CA THR A 115 -28.57 15.24 -5.77
C THR A 115 -30.00 14.90 -5.34
N HIS A 116 -30.20 14.19 -4.22
CA HIS A 116 -31.53 13.85 -3.67
C HIS A 116 -32.04 14.86 -2.62
N LYS A 117 -31.32 15.97 -2.41
CA LYS A 117 -31.82 17.14 -1.67
C LYS A 117 -32.19 18.24 -2.68
N LYS A 118 -33.34 18.09 -3.32
CA LYS A 118 -34.07 19.17 -3.99
C LYS A 118 -35.55 19.01 -3.72
#